data_AF-F0J9G3-F1
#
_entry.id   AF-F0J9G3-F1
#
_cell.length_a   1.000
_cell.length_b   1.000
_cell.length_c   1.000
_cell.angle_alpha   90.00
_cell.angle_beta   90.00
_cell.angle_gamma   90.00
#
_symmetry.space_group_name_H-M   'P 1'
#
loop_
_entity.id
_entity.type
_entity.pdbx_description
1 polymer ?
#
loop_
_entity_poly.entity_id
_entity_poly.type
_entity_poly.pdbx_seq_one_letter_code
_entity_poly.pdbx_strand_id
1 'polypeptide(L)'
;EDEKLKDKISDEDRQKVLDKVQETIKWLDSNQLAEKEEYEPRQKELEQICNPIVGKLYQAGGMPGAGFPGAGAGAGAAPGGGAGSGPPIEEVD
;
A
#
# COMPACT_ATOMS: atom_id res chain seq x y z
N GLU A 1 13.97 -7.78 1.44
CA GLU A 1 13.90 -6.38 1.00
C GLU A 1 14.18 -6.34 -0.49
N ASP A 2 13.27 -5.81 -1.31
CA ASP A 2 13.53 -5.69 -2.75
C ASP A 2 14.68 -4.71 -3.01
N GLU A 3 15.83 -5.22 -3.46
CA GLU A 3 16.99 -4.40 -3.82
C GLU A 3 16.65 -3.41 -4.95
N LYS A 4 15.74 -3.79 -5.86
CA LYS A 4 15.26 -2.92 -6.94
C LYS A 4 14.48 -1.70 -6.46
N LEU A 5 13.91 -1.75 -5.25
CA LEU A 5 13.19 -0.63 -4.65
C LEU A 5 14.11 0.26 -3.80
N LYS A 6 15.28 -0.24 -3.37
CA LYS A 6 16.28 0.55 -2.61
C LYS A 6 16.78 1.74 -3.41
N ASP A 7 17.05 1.55 -4.69
CA ASP A 7 17.56 2.63 -5.56
C ASP A 7 16.49 3.65 -5.99
N LYS A 8 15.21 3.35 -5.75
CA LYS A 8 14.07 4.16 -6.23
C LYS A 8 13.37 4.97 -5.14
N ILE A 9 13.75 4.77 -3.89
CA ILE A 9 13.25 5.46 -2.71
C ILE A 9 14.45 6.05 -1.97
N SER A 10 14.32 7.24 -1.38
CA SER A 10 15.41 7.75 -0.53
C SER A 10 15.54 6.91 0.74
N ASP A 11 16.75 6.85 1.29
CA ASP A 11 17.00 6.20 2.58
C ASP A 11 16.16 6.83 3.69
N GLU A 12 15.91 8.15 3.62
CA GLU A 12 15.04 8.86 4.55
C GLU A 12 13.58 8.38 4.47
N ASP A 13 13.02 8.28 3.28
CA ASP A 13 11.64 7.81 3.09
C ASP A 13 11.51 6.33 3.48
N ARG A 14 12.54 5.51 3.16
CA ARG A 14 12.62 4.12 3.63
C ARG A 14 12.61 4.03 5.15
N GLN A 15 13.46 4.80 5.82
CA GLN A 15 13.54 4.79 7.28
C GLN A 15 12.22 5.21 7.91
N LYS A 16 11.58 6.28 7.40
CA LYS A 16 10.25 6.72 7.87
C LYS A 16 9.20 5.63 7.80
N VAL A 17 9.13 4.89 6.69
CA VAL A 17 8.19 3.77 6.54
C VAL A 17 8.51 2.65 7.53
N LEU A 18 9.78 2.25 7.63
CA LEU A 18 10.21 1.20 8.54
C LEU A 18 9.88 1.54 9.99
N ASP A 19 10.19 2.77 10.42
CA ASP A 19 9.90 3.24 11.78
C ASP A 19 8.40 3.21 12.06
N LYS A 20 7.56 3.74 11.14
CA LYS A 20 6.11 3.77 11.36
C LYS A 20 5.48 2.38 11.32
N VAL A 21 5.99 1.47 10.49
CA VAL A 21 5.57 0.06 10.45
C VAL A 21 5.92 -0.62 11.78
N GLN A 22 7.15 -0.46 12.27
CA GLN A 22 7.55 -1.04 13.56
C GLN A 22 6.74 -0.50 14.73
N GLU A 23 6.49 0.81 14.75
CA GLU A 23 5.62 1.44 15.75
C GLU A 23 4.20 0.84 15.69
N THR A 24 3.69 0.60 14.48
CA THR A 24 2.34 0.04 14.27
C THR A 24 2.27 -1.40 14.70
N ILE A 25 3.26 -2.23 14.37
CA ILE A 25 3.35 -3.61 14.84
C ILE A 25 3.35 -3.67 16.37
N LYS A 26 4.18 -2.86 17.04
CA LYS A 26 4.21 -2.80 18.51
C LYS A 26 2.86 -2.41 19.11
N TRP A 27 2.17 -1.46 18.49
CA TRP A 27 0.82 -1.07 18.91
C TRP A 27 -0.15 -2.24 18.71
N LEU A 28 -0.15 -2.90 17.55
CA LEU A 28 -1.00 -4.07 17.28
C LEU A 28 -0.78 -5.20 18.28
N ASP A 29 0.49 -5.50 18.60
CA ASP A 29 0.86 -6.54 19.57
C ASP A 29 0.33 -6.23 20.97
N SER A 30 0.26 -4.95 21.34
CA SER A 30 -0.22 -4.50 22.66
C SER A 30 -1.74 -4.28 22.71
N ASN A 31 -2.40 -4.19 21.56
CA ASN A 31 -3.80 -3.76 21.43
C ASN A 31 -4.62 -4.77 20.59
N GLN A 32 -4.38 -6.06 20.76
CA GLN A 32 -5.04 -7.13 19.99
C GLN A 32 -6.58 -7.16 20.13
N LEU A 33 -7.10 -6.56 21.20
CA LEU A 33 -8.55 -6.47 21.50
C LEU A 33 -9.11 -5.06 21.28
N ALA A 34 -8.36 -4.16 20.65
CA ALA A 34 -8.84 -2.83 20.32
C ALA A 34 -10.12 -2.87 19.47
N GLU A 35 -10.92 -1.82 19.54
CA GLU A 35 -12.11 -1.68 18.73
C GLU A 35 -11.78 -1.00 17.38
N LYS A 36 -12.71 -1.09 16.42
CA LYS A 36 -12.53 -0.55 15.06
C LYS A 36 -12.15 0.92 15.08
N GLU A 37 -12.76 1.67 16.00
CA GLU A 37 -12.58 3.09 16.24
C GLU A 37 -11.14 3.44 16.66
N GLU A 38 -10.42 2.49 17.26
CA GLU A 38 -9.02 2.64 17.66
C GLU A 38 -8.06 2.22 16.53
N TYR A 39 -8.45 1.26 15.70
CA TYR A 39 -7.69 0.86 14.51
C TYR A 39 -7.71 1.90 13.39
N GLU A 40 -8.84 2.57 13.16
CA GLU A 40 -8.98 3.58 12.10
C GLU A 40 -7.97 4.73 12.16
N PRO A 41 -7.73 5.41 13.31
CA PRO A 41 -6.71 6.44 13.38
C PRO A 41 -5.31 5.85 13.17
N ARG A 42 -5.04 4.65 13.72
CA ARG A 42 -3.75 3.97 13.54
C ARG A 42 -3.45 3.66 12.08
N GLN A 43 -4.46 3.17 11.36
CA GLN A 43 -4.38 2.91 9.93
C GLN A 43 -4.14 4.21 9.15
N LYS A 44 -4.90 5.27 9.44
CA LYS A 44 -4.74 6.58 8.78
C LYS A 44 -3.34 7.17 8.97
N GLU A 45 -2.78 7.07 10.18
CA GLU A 45 -1.42 7.53 10.45
C GLU A 45 -0.37 6.76 9.64
N LEU A 46 -0.53 5.44 9.48
CA LEU A 46 0.36 4.63 8.66
C LEU A 46 0.23 5.00 7.17
N GLU A 47 -1.00 5.12 6.68
CA GLU A 47 -1.31 5.50 5.30
C GLU A 47 -0.77 6.89 4.94
N GLN A 48 -0.84 7.86 5.85
CA GLN A 48 -0.30 9.21 5.64
C GLN A 48 1.21 9.21 5.36
N ILE A 49 1.94 8.23 5.89
CA ILE A 49 3.37 8.06 5.62
C ILE A 49 3.60 7.23 4.36
N CYS A 50 2.89 6.10 4.23
CA CYS A 50 3.11 5.15 3.14
C CYS A 50 2.61 5.64 1.77
N ASN A 51 1.41 6.25 1.70
CA ASN A 51 0.80 6.69 0.44
C ASN A 51 1.66 7.66 -0.39
N PRO A 52 2.22 8.75 0.18
CA PRO A 52 3.07 9.65 -0.61
C PRO A 52 4.33 8.96 -1.11
N ILE A 53 4.87 8.02 -0.35
CA ILE A 53 6.10 7.28 -0.70
C ILE A 53 5.83 6.26 -1.80
N VAL A 54 4.71 5.53 -1.71
CA VAL A 54 4.23 4.64 -2.78
C VAL A 54 3.96 5.44 -4.04
N GLY A 55 3.36 6.62 -3.94
CA GLY A 55 3.15 7.53 -5.07
C GLY A 55 4.47 7.91 -5.77
N LYS A 56 5.49 8.31 -5.01
CA LYS A 56 6.83 8.59 -5.55
C LYS A 56 7.45 7.37 -6.22
N LEU A 57 7.29 6.19 -5.62
CA LEU A 57 7.83 4.93 -6.14
C LEU A 57 7.16 4.53 -7.47
N TYR A 58 5.84 4.72 -7.59
CA TYR A 58 5.11 4.51 -8.83
C TYR A 58 5.56 5.48 -9.93
N GLN A 59 5.76 6.76 -9.60
CA GLN A 59 6.28 7.76 -10.52
C GLN A 59 7.71 7.46 -11.00
N ALA A 60 8.54 6.86 -10.14
CA ALA A 60 9.88 6.37 -10.50
C ALA A 60 9.88 5.04 -11.30
N GLY A 61 8.71 4.60 -11.77
CA GLY A 61 8.52 3.33 -12.48
C GLY A 61 8.93 2.12 -11.63
N GLY A 62 8.83 2.24 -10.31
CA GLY A 62 9.34 1.28 -9.34
C GLY A 62 8.43 0.11 -9.01
N MET A 63 7.12 0.24 -9.23
CA MET A 63 6.16 -0.79 -8.84
C MET A 63 5.49 -1.41 -10.09
N PRO A 64 5.79 -2.68 -10.42
CA PRO A 64 5.00 -3.43 -11.40
C PRO A 64 3.68 -3.82 -10.75
N GLY A 65 2.58 -3.15 -11.11
CA GLY A 65 1.22 -3.68 -10.96
C GLY A 65 0.71 -4.05 -9.56
N ALA A 66 1.26 -3.49 -8.48
CA ALA A 66 0.78 -3.82 -7.13
C ALA A 66 -0.48 -3.01 -6.80
N GLY A 67 -1.63 -3.56 -7.18
CA GLY A 67 -2.93 -3.16 -6.64
C GLY A 67 -2.89 -3.23 -5.12
N PHE A 68 -2.71 -2.09 -4.48
CA PHE A 68 -2.92 -1.94 -3.05
C PHE A 68 -4.43 -1.75 -2.85
N PRO A 69 -5.12 -2.64 -2.11
CA PRO A 69 -6.54 -2.46 -1.81
C PRO A 69 -6.69 -1.19 -0.97
N GLY A 70 -7.10 -0.10 -1.60
CA GLY A 70 -7.15 1.23 -0.99
C GLY A 70 -6.63 2.36 -1.89
N ALA A 71 -5.81 2.05 -2.90
CA ALA A 71 -5.42 2.99 -3.94
C ALA A 71 -6.53 3.12 -5.01
N GLY A 72 -7.73 3.49 -4.58
CA GLY A 72 -8.84 3.82 -5.46
C GLY A 72 -8.76 5.28 -5.91
N ALA A 73 -8.62 5.47 -7.22
CA ALA A 73 -8.98 6.66 -8.00
C ALA A 73 -8.17 7.95 -7.78
N GLY A 74 -7.33 8.28 -8.76
CA GLY A 74 -6.91 9.67 -8.93
C GLY A 74 -5.73 9.90 -9.88
N ALA A 75 -5.87 9.58 -11.17
CA ALA A 75 -5.31 10.38 -12.28
C ALA A 75 -5.50 9.68 -13.63
N GLY A 76 -6.16 10.38 -14.57
CA GLY A 76 -5.75 10.36 -15.98
C GLY A 76 -6.30 9.24 -16.86
N ALA A 77 -7.19 9.64 -17.76
CA ALA A 77 -7.86 8.83 -18.78
C ALA A 77 -6.93 8.11 -19.78
N ALA A 78 -7.39 6.97 -20.27
CA ALA A 78 -7.36 6.63 -21.70
C ALA A 78 -8.59 5.77 -22.06
N PRO A 79 -9.23 6.00 -23.23
CA PRO A 79 -10.54 5.43 -23.57
C PRO A 79 -10.42 4.07 -24.26
N GLY A 80 -11.38 3.20 -23.99
CA GLY A 80 -11.90 2.21 -24.94
C GLY A 80 -10.95 1.14 -25.51
N GLY A 81 -11.23 -0.11 -25.15
CA GLY A 81 -11.08 -1.25 -26.05
C GLY A 81 -10.24 -2.40 -25.52
N GLY A 82 -10.82 -3.60 -25.55
CA GLY A 82 -10.05 -4.84 -25.63
C GLY A 82 -10.28 -5.82 -24.49
N ALA A 83 -11.02 -6.88 -24.81
CA ALA A 83 -11.30 -8.06 -24.01
C ALA A 83 -10.07 -8.80 -23.46
N GLY A 84 -10.26 -9.59 -22.40
CA GLY A 84 -9.41 -10.74 -22.14
C GLY A 84 -9.32 -11.25 -20.69
N SER A 85 -10.33 -12.03 -20.29
CA SER A 85 -10.17 -13.29 -19.54
C SER A 85 -9.54 -13.26 -18.13
N GLY A 86 -10.38 -13.06 -17.10
CA GLY A 86 -10.14 -13.67 -15.79
C GLY A 86 -10.77 -15.08 -15.76
N PRO A 87 -10.11 -16.11 -15.18
CA PRO A 87 -10.69 -17.45 -15.08
C PRO A 87 -11.97 -17.44 -14.23
N PRO A 88 -12.96 -18.30 -14.52
CA PRO A 88 -14.23 -18.31 -13.82
C PRO A 88 -14.03 -18.75 -12.37
N ILE A 89 -14.63 -18.00 -11.46
CA ILE A 89 -14.76 -18.38 -10.05
C ILE A 89 -15.67 -19.59 -9.96
N GLU A 90 -15.11 -20.76 -9.65
CA GLU A 90 -15.87 -21.89 -9.15
C GLU A 90 -16.38 -21.51 -7.74
N GLU A 91 -17.68 -21.26 -7.66
CA GLU A 91 -18.41 -21.21 -6.41
C GLU A 91 -18.24 -22.58 -5.72
N VAL A 92 -17.49 -22.59 -4.63
CA VAL A 92 -17.39 -23.74 -3.73
C VAL A 92 -18.68 -23.79 -2.92
N ASP A 93 -19.50 -24.80 -3.21
CA ASP A 93 -20.54 -25.34 -2.32
C ASP A 93 -19.87 -26.04 -1.12
#